data_AF-J9GIX0-F1
#
_entry.id   AF-J9GIX0-F1
#
_cell.length_a   1.000
_cell.length_b   1.000
_cell.length_c   1.000
_cell.angle_alpha   90.00
_cell.angle_beta   90.00
_cell.angle_gamma   90.00
#
_symmetry.space_group_name_H-M   'P 1'
#
loop_
_entity.id
_entity.type
_entity.pdbx_description
1 polymer ?
#
loop_
_entity_poly.entity_id
_entity_poly.type
_entity_poly.pdbx_seq_one_letter_code
_entity_poly.pdbx_strand_id
1 'polypeptide(L)'
;MRAIAAKGGVVQVTFYDYFLKDTGGATIEDAVRHLLHVIAVAGVEHTGIGTDFDGDGGVPGIRNAADCIHLTQRLLEAGLTAADLRLIWGENFLRVMEQVQRR
;
A
#
# COMPACT_ATOMS: atom_id res chain seq x y z
N MET A 1 -12.97 -0.84 -3.92
CA MET A 1 -11.80 -0.25 -4.60
C MET A 1 -12.14 0.49 -5.89
N ARG A 2 -12.77 -0.13 -6.90
CA ARG A 2 -13.10 0.56 -8.19
C ARG A 2 -13.88 1.87 -8.02
N ALA A 3 -14.86 1.91 -7.13
CA ALA A 3 -15.63 3.13 -6.86
C ALA A 3 -14.78 4.27 -6.26
N ILE A 4 -13.78 3.94 -5.43
CA ILE A 4 -12.83 4.91 -4.86
C ILE A 4 -11.97 5.49 -5.99
N ALA A 5 -11.41 4.61 -6.84
CA ALA A 5 -10.62 5.02 -8.00
C ALA A 5 -11.43 5.90 -8.98
N ALA A 6 -12.69 5.53 -9.26
CA ALA A 6 -13.58 6.30 -10.14
C ALA A 6 -13.89 7.71 -9.62
N LYS A 7 -13.64 8.00 -8.34
CA LYS A 7 -13.76 9.33 -7.74
C LYS A 7 -12.41 10.05 -7.57
N GLY A 8 -11.34 9.50 -8.13
CA GLY A 8 -9.99 10.03 -7.99
C GLY A 8 -9.34 9.73 -6.63
N GLY A 9 -9.93 8.86 -5.80
CA GLY A 9 -9.41 8.53 -4.47
C GLY A 9 -8.14 7.67 -4.50
N VAL A 10 -7.65 7.29 -3.33
CA VAL A 10 -6.51 6.37 -3.15
C VAL A 10 -6.87 5.36 -2.06
N VAL A 11 -6.43 4.12 -2.23
CA VAL A 11 -6.54 3.05 -1.22
C VAL A 11 -5.16 2.81 -0.62
N GLN A 12 -4.96 3.24 0.62
CA GLN A 12 -3.77 2.96 1.41
C GLN A 12 -3.92 1.57 2.04
N VAL A 13 -3.06 0.60 1.69
CA VAL A 13 -3.16 -0.78 2.16
C VAL A 13 -2.58 -0.91 3.57
N THR A 14 -3.35 -1.52 4.46
CA THR A 14 -2.99 -1.77 5.87
C THR A 14 -2.29 -3.09 6.06
N PHE A 15 -1.28 -3.12 6.94
CA PHE A 15 -0.45 -4.30 7.20
C PHE A 15 -0.80 -4.98 8.52
N TYR A 16 -2.09 -5.11 8.79
CA TYR A 16 -2.61 -5.85 9.94
C TYR A 16 -2.76 -7.34 9.59
N ASP A 17 -2.30 -8.22 10.49
CA ASP A 17 -2.18 -9.67 10.23
C ASP A 17 -3.46 -10.27 9.64
N TYR A 18 -4.58 -10.13 10.35
CA TYR A 18 -5.86 -10.72 9.95
C TYR A 18 -6.56 -9.98 8.80
N PHE A 19 -6.09 -8.80 8.38
CA PHE A 19 -6.58 -8.17 7.14
C PHE A 19 -5.82 -8.67 5.91
N LEU A 20 -4.56 -9.07 6.10
CA LEU A 20 -3.76 -9.64 5.03
C LEU A 20 -4.07 -11.13 4.83
N LYS A 21 -4.36 -11.86 5.91
CA LYS A 21 -4.59 -13.30 5.89
C LYS A 21 -5.55 -13.73 6.99
N ASP A 22 -6.71 -14.24 6.60
CA ASP A 22 -7.81 -14.60 7.53
C ASP A 22 -7.43 -15.63 8.61
N THR A 23 -6.38 -16.42 8.38
CA THR A 23 -5.87 -17.41 9.34
C THR A 23 -4.83 -16.86 10.31
N GLY A 24 -4.45 -15.59 10.18
CA GLY A 24 -3.26 -15.01 10.81
C GLY A 24 -1.94 -15.56 10.24
N GLY A 25 -0.83 -15.10 10.81
CA GLY A 25 0.52 -15.47 10.36
C GLY A 25 0.83 -14.96 8.96
N ALA A 26 0.41 -13.73 8.65
CA ALA A 26 0.79 -12.99 7.47
C ALA A 26 2.27 -12.57 7.54
N THR A 27 2.81 -12.23 6.38
CA THR A 27 4.19 -11.83 6.15
C THR A 27 4.22 -10.66 5.17
N ILE A 28 5.40 -10.09 4.96
CA ILE A 28 5.60 -9.06 3.92
C ILE A 28 5.15 -9.53 2.53
N GLU A 29 5.20 -10.82 2.22
CA GLU A 29 4.71 -11.35 0.94
C GLU A 29 3.20 -11.18 0.81
N ASP A 30 2.46 -11.33 1.90
CA ASP A 30 1.02 -11.12 1.92
C ASP A 30 0.69 -9.64 1.70
N ALA A 31 1.45 -8.74 2.33
CA ALA A 31 1.34 -7.29 2.08
C ALA A 31 1.60 -6.94 0.60
N VAL A 32 2.65 -7.50 0.00
CA VAL A 32 2.97 -7.33 -1.43
C VAL A 32 1.84 -7.86 -2.30
N ARG A 33 1.31 -9.06 -2.03
CA ARG A 33 0.18 -9.62 -2.79
C ARG A 33 -1.06 -8.72 -2.72
N HIS A 34 -1.36 -8.15 -1.56
CA HIS A 34 -2.48 -7.21 -1.40
C HIS A 34 -2.25 -5.93 -2.21
N LEU A 35 -1.06 -5.33 -2.14
CA LEU A 35 -0.72 -4.15 -2.95
C LEU A 35 -0.87 -4.43 -4.46
N LEU A 36 -0.34 -5.57 -4.93
CA LEU A 36 -0.49 -5.99 -6.34
C LEU A 36 -1.96 -6.19 -6.73
N HIS A 37 -2.78 -6.74 -5.83
CA HIS A 37 -4.21 -6.87 -6.05
C HIS A 37 -4.92 -5.52 -6.15
N VAL A 38 -4.59 -4.56 -5.27
CA VAL A 38 -5.14 -3.19 -5.37
C VAL A 38 -4.74 -2.55 -6.68
N ILE A 39 -3.48 -2.67 -7.11
CA ILE A 39 -3.00 -2.18 -8.41
C ILE A 39 -3.81 -2.80 -9.55
N ALA A 40 -4.03 -4.11 -9.54
CA ALA A 40 -4.78 -4.81 -10.59
C ALA A 40 -6.27 -4.37 -10.66
N VAL A 41 -6.88 -3.99 -9.54
CA VAL A 41 -8.30 -3.63 -9.47
C VAL A 41 -8.55 -2.13 -9.64
N ALA A 42 -7.71 -1.29 -9.04
CA ALA A 42 -7.87 0.15 -8.93
C ALA A 42 -6.86 0.94 -9.76
N GLY A 43 -5.73 0.36 -10.16
CA GLY A 43 -4.62 1.03 -10.82
C GLY A 43 -3.57 1.54 -9.83
N VAL A 44 -2.32 1.66 -10.32
CA VAL A 44 -1.19 2.14 -9.51
C VAL A 44 -1.40 3.56 -8.98
N GLU A 45 -2.06 4.44 -9.75
CA GLU A 45 -2.46 5.82 -9.42
C GLU A 45 -3.46 5.95 -8.25
N HIS A 46 -4.00 4.82 -7.80
CA HIS A 46 -5.02 4.72 -6.76
C HIS A 46 -4.61 3.78 -5.63
N THR A 47 -3.33 3.41 -5.56
CA THR A 47 -2.77 2.52 -4.55
C THR A 47 -1.76 3.26 -3.68
N GLY A 48 -1.69 2.94 -2.40
CA GLY A 48 -0.55 3.31 -1.56
C GLY A 48 -0.46 2.50 -0.28
N ILE A 49 0.31 2.98 0.69
CA ILE A 49 0.67 2.27 1.92
C ILE A 49 0.12 3.00 3.15
N GLY A 50 -0.54 2.26 4.05
CA GLY A 50 -1.03 2.75 5.33
C GLY A 50 -0.76 1.71 6.42
N THR A 51 0.49 1.63 6.89
CA THR A 51 1.01 0.47 7.65
C THR A 51 0.25 0.14 8.93
N ASP A 52 -0.31 1.14 9.59
CA ASP A 52 -0.91 1.05 10.93
C ASP A 52 0.08 0.67 12.03
N PHE A 53 1.36 1.08 11.87
CA PHE A 53 2.36 0.95 12.93
C PHE A 53 1.88 1.64 14.22
N ASP A 54 2.21 1.04 15.36
CA ASP A 54 1.72 1.41 16.71
C ASP A 54 0.19 1.27 16.91
N GLY A 55 -0.53 0.75 15.91
CA GLY A 55 -1.97 0.43 15.91
C GLY A 55 -2.26 -1.04 15.61
N ASP A 56 -1.34 -1.95 15.94
CA ASP A 56 -1.32 -3.39 15.62
C ASP A 56 -0.93 -3.75 14.17
N GLY A 57 -0.60 -2.76 13.34
CA GLY A 57 0.00 -2.98 12.03
C GLY A 57 1.47 -3.40 12.12
N GLY A 58 1.88 -4.19 11.13
CA GLY A 58 3.22 -4.76 11.01
C GLY A 58 3.17 -6.28 10.98
N VAL A 59 3.99 -6.87 10.11
CA VAL A 59 4.10 -8.32 9.93
C VAL A 59 5.57 -8.71 9.78
N PRO A 60 5.96 -9.99 9.99
CA PRO A 60 7.31 -10.47 9.67
C PRO A 60 7.81 -9.97 8.30
N GLY A 61 8.95 -9.26 8.32
CA GLY A 61 9.54 -8.59 7.15
C GLY A 61 9.32 -7.07 7.10
N ILE A 62 8.25 -6.55 7.72
CA ILE A 62 7.94 -5.11 7.83
C ILE A 62 7.29 -4.81 9.20
N ARG A 63 8.08 -4.88 10.27
CA ARG A 63 7.54 -4.78 11.64
C ARG A 63 7.43 -3.34 12.13
N ASN A 64 8.18 -2.42 11.54
CA ASN A 64 8.22 -1.01 11.89
C ASN A 64 8.76 -0.18 10.71
N ALA A 65 8.82 1.14 10.90
CA ALA A 65 9.25 2.08 9.87
C ALA A 65 10.68 1.84 9.34
N ALA A 66 11.60 1.29 10.13
CA ALA A 66 12.95 0.99 9.66
C ALA A 66 12.98 -0.18 8.66
N ASP A 67 12.00 -1.10 8.74
CA ASP A 67 11.88 -2.24 7.83
C ASP A 67 11.21 -1.86 6.48
N CYS A 68 10.73 -0.62 6.29
CA CYS A 68 10.05 -0.18 5.07
C CYS A 68 10.88 -0.37 3.78
N ILE A 69 12.21 -0.38 3.90
CA ILE A 69 13.10 -0.64 2.76
C ILE A 69 12.89 -2.06 2.19
N HIS A 70 12.55 -3.04 3.03
CA HIS A 70 12.27 -4.40 2.57
C HIS A 70 11.05 -4.42 1.65
N LEU A 71 9.99 -3.66 1.97
CA LEU A 71 8.80 -3.59 1.13
C LEU A 71 9.13 -3.02 -0.25
N THR A 72 9.93 -1.96 -0.30
CA THR A 72 10.42 -1.40 -1.56
C THR A 72 11.18 -2.44 -2.38
N GLN A 73 12.08 -3.21 -1.76
CA GLN A 73 12.83 -4.28 -2.43
C GLN A 73 11.89 -5.35 -3.00
N ARG A 74 10.93 -5.84 -2.20
CA ARG A 74 9.97 -6.86 -2.65
C ARG A 74 9.07 -6.39 -3.77
N LEU A 75 8.66 -5.12 -3.76
CA LEU A 75 7.86 -4.54 -4.85
C LEU A 75 8.67 -4.38 -6.14
N LEU A 76 9.95 -4.01 -6.06
CA LEU A 76 10.86 -4.01 -7.21
C LEU A 76 11.03 -5.42 -7.78
N GLU A 77 11.25 -6.42 -6.93
CA GLU A 77 11.34 -7.83 -7.32
C GLU A 77 10.04 -8.33 -7.98
N ALA A 78 8.90 -7.79 -7.57
CA ALA A 78 7.59 -8.06 -8.18
C ALA A 78 7.36 -7.32 -9.51
N GLY A 79 8.33 -6.56 -10.00
CA GLY A 79 8.32 -5.90 -11.31
C GLY A 79 7.78 -4.47 -11.32
N LEU A 80 7.56 -3.85 -10.16
CA LEU A 80 7.22 -2.42 -10.11
C LEU A 80 8.44 -1.57 -10.46
N THR A 81 8.20 -0.48 -11.17
CA THR A 81 9.23 0.49 -11.52
C THR A 81 9.43 1.51 -10.40
N ALA A 82 10.55 2.24 -10.45
CA ALA A 82 10.75 3.39 -9.56
C ALA A 82 9.64 4.45 -9.71
N ALA A 83 9.04 4.58 -10.90
CA ALA A 83 7.92 5.49 -11.13
C ALA A 83 6.65 5.03 -10.38
N ASP A 84 6.34 3.73 -10.43
CA ASP A 84 5.22 3.13 -9.69
C ASP A 84 5.41 3.32 -8.18
N LEU A 85 6.64 3.12 -7.69
CA LEU A 85 6.94 3.26 -6.27
C LEU A 85 6.82 4.69 -5.77
N ARG A 86 7.14 5.71 -6.58
CA ARG A 86 6.88 7.11 -6.22
C ARG A 86 5.39 7.38 -6.00
N LEU A 87 4.53 6.81 -6.87
CA LEU A 87 3.08 6.91 -6.73
C LEU A 87 2.60 6.28 -5.41
N ILE A 88 3.02 5.03 -5.17
CA ILE A 88 2.60 4.22 -4.01
C ILE A 88 3.11 4.81 -2.68
N TRP A 89 4.34 5.30 -2.63
CA TRP A 89 4.95 5.82 -1.40
C TRP A 89 4.46 7.21 -0.99
N GLY A 90 3.71 7.92 -1.83
CA GLY A 90 3.08 9.14 -1.37
C GLY A 90 2.46 10.03 -2.43
N GLU A 91 2.88 9.98 -3.69
CA GLU A 91 2.38 10.96 -4.68
C GLU A 91 0.88 10.82 -4.93
N ASN A 92 0.34 9.59 -4.87
CA ASN A 92 -1.11 9.38 -4.94
C ASN A 92 -1.86 10.01 -3.77
N PHE A 93 -1.30 9.88 -2.56
CA PHE A 93 -1.89 10.48 -1.36
C PHE A 93 -1.82 12.01 -1.40
N LEU A 94 -0.65 12.56 -1.77
CA LEU A 94 -0.45 13.99 -1.90
C LEU A 94 -1.38 14.61 -2.95
N ARG A 95 -1.56 13.94 -4.11
CA ARG A 95 -2.54 14.32 -5.13
C ARG A 95 -3.95 14.42 -4.55
N VAL A 96 -4.38 13.44 -3.77
CA VAL A 96 -5.71 13.45 -3.14
C VAL A 96 -5.83 14.57 -2.09
N MET A 97 -4.80 14.76 -1.25
CA MET A 97 -4.78 15.84 -0.26
C MET A 97 -4.91 17.22 -0.91
N GLU A 98 -4.18 17.47 -2.00
CA GLU A 98 -4.28 18.70 -2.76
C GLU A 98 -5.68 18.92 -3.35
N GLN A 99 -6.28 17.87 -3.93
CA GLN A 99 -7.64 17.94 -4.49
C GLN A 99 -8.71 18.27 -3.44
N VAL A 100 -8.55 17.75 -2.22
CA VAL A 100 -9.51 17.98 -1.13
C VAL A 100 -9.36 19.40 -0.56
N GLN A 101 -8.14 19.93 -0.46
CA GLN A 101 -7.88 21.28 0.07
C GLN A 101 -8.32 22.41 -0.87
N ARG A 102 -8.39 22.16 -2.17
CA ARG A 102 -8.83 23.15 -3.19
C ARG A 102 -10.36 23.30 -3.29
N ARG A 103 -11.12 22.55 -2.48
CA ARG A 103 -12.59 22.63 -2.41
C ARG A 103 -13.04 23.63 -1.36
#